data_AF-A0A5B8XQ86-F1
#
_entry.id   AF-A0A5B8XQ86-F1
#
_cell.length_a   1.000
_cell.length_b   1.000
_cell.length_c   1.000
_cell.angle_alpha   90.00
_cell.angle_beta   90.00
_cell.angle_gamma   90.00
#
_symmetry.space_group_name_H-M   'P 1'
#
loop_
_entity.id
_entity.type
_entity.pdbx_description
1 polymer ?
#
loop_
_entity_poly.entity_id
_entity_poly.type
_entity_poly.pdbx_seq_one_letter_code
_entity_poly.pdbx_strand_id
1 'polypeptide(L)'
;MNHTKIARIQLAVHTVKRNPNVSEDMEGAQLLLMGAEIEMLELLQEVLSDSGFKCKILESLDDLDASDAPRLLICDELQGALNGESVFAQVKDDSQLGFLLLADDIAGERLASCLNMGMHEVVAKPFDVLELHARILRALKYLEMAEKPFSSEDLSPPEQVSEVFELRPSFEGDLEYLGLPDLLLNLKQNSRTGELTANVTDGDYVFSFKKGELVRVAGPRGLKHRKAMFRALRETVGRFSFQAMDDVNASKSTKFENLDNLILQAMQEADEYPLYRERLPADPTPVTLTAKVESVKLPDSTVIQPLLEGLIQSTTVDILIHASPKTDLHAAKELKELMDQEVIVESGSAEAAS
;
A
#
# COMPACT_ATOMS: atom_id res chain seq x y z
N MET A 1 -30.36 22.18 -9.98
CA MET A 1 -29.44 21.06 -9.70
C MET A 1 -27.99 21.32 -10.17
N ASN A 2 -27.70 22.40 -10.92
CA ASN A 2 -26.35 22.70 -11.44
C ASN A 2 -25.37 23.27 -10.40
N HIS A 3 -25.84 23.95 -9.35
CA HIS A 3 -24.94 24.63 -8.40
C HIS A 3 -24.12 23.70 -7.49
N THR A 4 -24.56 22.46 -7.26
CA THR A 4 -23.88 21.53 -6.36
C THR A 4 -22.68 20.83 -7.01
N LYS A 5 -22.68 20.68 -8.36
CA LYS A 5 -21.56 20.10 -9.13
C LYS A 5 -20.41 21.11 -9.28
N ILE A 6 -20.72 22.37 -9.59
CA ILE A 6 -19.74 23.47 -9.74
C ILE A 6 -19.00 23.75 -8.42
N ALA A 7 -19.70 23.69 -7.28
CA ALA A 7 -19.13 24.02 -5.98
C ALA A 7 -18.03 23.06 -5.48
N ARG A 8 -17.98 21.81 -5.96
CA ARG A 8 -16.94 20.85 -5.54
C ARG A 8 -15.64 20.99 -6.30
N ILE A 9 -15.69 21.34 -7.58
CA ILE A 9 -14.46 21.58 -8.36
C ILE A 9 -13.88 22.96 -8.02
N GLN A 10 -14.71 23.97 -7.73
CA GLN A 10 -14.23 25.28 -7.22
C GLN A 10 -13.49 25.18 -5.88
N LEU A 11 -13.78 24.19 -5.03
CA LEU A 11 -13.04 23.99 -3.77
C LEU A 11 -11.63 23.40 -3.98
N ALA A 12 -11.37 22.78 -5.14
CA ALA A 12 -10.10 22.12 -5.44
C ALA A 12 -9.02 23.08 -6.00
N VAL A 13 -9.42 24.23 -6.56
CA VAL A 13 -8.52 25.24 -7.15
C VAL A 13 -7.56 25.86 -6.11
N HIS A 14 -7.80 25.69 -4.81
CA HIS A 14 -6.96 26.26 -3.75
C HIS A 14 -5.93 25.32 -3.12
N THR A 15 -5.81 24.06 -3.56
CA THR A 15 -4.80 23.16 -2.96
C THR A 15 -4.13 22.18 -3.94
N VAL A 16 -3.93 22.56 -5.20
CA VAL A 16 -2.97 21.82 -6.06
C VAL A 16 -1.58 22.41 -5.84
N LYS A 17 -0.90 21.95 -4.79
CA LYS A 17 0.56 22.13 -4.70
C LYS A 17 1.21 21.10 -5.61
N ARG A 18 2.09 21.57 -6.51
CA ARG A 18 2.96 20.73 -7.36
C ARG A 18 3.48 19.53 -6.58
N ASN A 19 3.11 18.34 -7.04
CA ASN A 19 3.58 17.08 -6.49
C ASN A 19 4.95 16.76 -7.12
N PRO A 20 6.06 16.70 -6.36
CA PRO A 20 7.42 16.60 -6.90
C PRO A 20 7.79 15.19 -7.42
N ASN A 21 6.83 14.25 -7.50
CA ASN A 21 7.05 12.86 -7.93
C ASN A 21 6.40 12.51 -9.29
N VAL A 22 5.94 13.50 -10.06
CA VAL A 22 5.57 13.25 -11.46
C VAL A 22 6.86 13.08 -12.25
N SER A 23 7.04 11.93 -12.90
CA SER A 23 8.15 11.71 -13.82
C SER A 23 8.17 12.86 -14.84
N GLU A 24 9.31 13.55 -14.97
CA GLU A 24 9.52 14.69 -15.89
C GLU A 24 9.13 14.39 -17.35
N ASP A 25 8.97 13.11 -17.70
CA ASP A 25 8.70 12.62 -19.07
C ASP A 25 7.24 12.78 -19.56
N MET A 26 6.27 13.04 -18.67
CA MET A 26 4.83 13.14 -19.07
C MET A 26 4.25 14.56 -19.01
N GLU A 27 5.04 15.55 -18.59
CA GLU A 27 4.66 16.97 -18.68
C GLU A 27 4.47 17.35 -20.17
N GLY A 28 3.30 17.89 -20.51
CA GLY A 28 2.98 18.34 -21.86
C GLY A 28 2.32 17.32 -22.79
N ALA A 29 1.92 16.13 -22.28
CA ALA A 29 1.10 15.19 -23.04
C ALA A 29 -0.24 15.83 -23.47
N GLN A 30 -0.64 15.59 -24.72
CA GLN A 30 -1.87 16.15 -25.27
C GLN A 30 -3.08 15.26 -24.96
N LEU A 31 -4.03 15.83 -24.22
CA LEU A 31 -5.29 15.21 -23.82
C LEU A 31 -6.44 15.83 -24.61
N LEU A 32 -7.37 14.99 -25.06
CA LEU A 32 -8.61 15.41 -25.68
C LEU A 32 -9.76 15.23 -24.70
N LEU A 33 -10.63 16.22 -24.59
CA LEU A 33 -11.80 16.19 -23.70
C LEU A 33 -13.06 16.20 -24.57
N MET A 34 -13.95 15.24 -24.38
CA MET A 34 -15.24 15.18 -25.08
C MET A 34 -16.36 14.96 -24.08
N GLY A 35 -17.49 15.65 -24.24
CA GLY A 35 -18.61 15.55 -23.31
C GLY A 35 -19.79 16.42 -23.73
N ALA A 36 -20.94 16.19 -23.09
CA ALA A 36 -22.17 16.92 -23.41
C ALA A 36 -22.27 18.31 -22.75
N GLU A 37 -21.57 18.53 -21.63
CA GLU A 37 -21.62 19.77 -20.84
C GLU A 37 -20.33 20.59 -21.00
N ILE A 38 -20.32 21.57 -21.93
CA ILE A 38 -19.12 22.37 -22.26
C ILE A 38 -18.52 23.06 -21.02
N GLU A 39 -19.36 23.65 -20.16
CA GLU A 39 -18.91 24.32 -18.92
C GLU A 39 -18.12 23.38 -18.00
N MET A 40 -18.48 22.09 -17.97
CA MET A 40 -17.77 21.08 -17.18
C MET A 40 -16.42 20.72 -17.81
N LEU A 41 -16.38 20.63 -19.14
CA LEU A 41 -15.15 20.35 -19.88
C LEU A 41 -14.14 21.48 -19.77
N GLU A 42 -14.59 22.75 -19.80
CA GLU A 42 -13.72 23.92 -19.59
C GLU A 42 -13.08 23.90 -18.21
N LEU A 43 -13.86 23.55 -17.18
CA LEU A 43 -13.36 23.45 -15.82
C LEU A 43 -12.38 22.28 -15.65
N LEU A 44 -12.67 21.14 -16.27
CA LEU A 44 -11.75 20.00 -16.29
C LEU A 44 -10.47 20.34 -17.05
N GLN A 45 -10.57 21.08 -18.15
CA GLN A 45 -9.44 21.58 -18.94
C GLN A 45 -8.53 22.46 -18.09
N GLU A 46 -9.08 23.40 -17.33
CA GLU A 46 -8.32 24.29 -16.44
C GLU A 46 -7.54 23.48 -15.39
N VAL A 47 -8.22 22.58 -14.69
CA VAL A 47 -7.62 21.74 -13.61
C VAL A 47 -6.52 20.82 -14.13
N LEU A 48 -6.71 20.19 -15.29
CA LEU A 48 -5.71 19.31 -15.89
C LEU A 48 -4.55 20.10 -16.49
N SER A 49 -4.81 21.29 -17.03
CA SER A 49 -3.75 22.18 -17.54
C SER A 49 -2.85 22.68 -16.41
N ASP A 50 -3.42 23.02 -15.26
CA ASP A 50 -2.66 23.37 -14.04
C ASP A 50 -1.76 22.23 -13.56
N SER A 51 -2.13 20.98 -13.88
CA SER A 51 -1.37 19.77 -13.57
C SER A 51 -0.29 19.44 -14.61
N GLY A 52 -0.13 20.27 -15.66
CA GLY A 52 0.93 20.16 -16.66
C GLY A 52 0.53 19.47 -17.96
N PHE A 53 -0.74 19.12 -18.15
CA PHE A 53 -1.24 18.53 -19.40
C PHE A 53 -1.63 19.60 -20.44
N LYS A 54 -1.57 19.26 -21.73
CA LYS A 54 -2.13 20.09 -22.80
C LYS A 54 -3.51 19.58 -23.17
N CYS A 55 -4.56 20.28 -22.77
CA CYS A 55 -5.93 19.81 -22.97
C CYS A 55 -6.62 20.56 -24.13
N LYS A 56 -7.33 19.83 -25.00
CA LYS A 56 -8.17 20.38 -26.08
C LYS A 56 -9.57 19.77 -25.98
N ILE A 57 -10.61 20.62 -26.01
CA ILE A 57 -12.00 20.17 -26.02
C ILE A 57 -12.40 19.84 -27.46
N LEU A 58 -13.12 18.74 -27.64
CA LEU A 58 -13.68 18.29 -28.91
C LEU A 58 -15.21 18.31 -28.85
N GLU A 59 -15.84 18.95 -29.84
CA GLU A 59 -17.28 18.90 -30.04
C GLU A 59 -17.71 17.67 -30.83
N SER A 60 -16.89 17.24 -31.80
CA SER A 60 -17.05 16.01 -32.57
C SER A 60 -15.74 15.23 -32.68
N LEU A 61 -15.83 13.93 -32.94
CA LEU A 61 -14.66 13.11 -33.27
C LEU A 61 -14.09 13.46 -34.65
N ASP A 62 -14.87 14.12 -35.51
CA ASP A 62 -14.40 14.60 -36.81
C ASP A 62 -13.35 15.72 -36.68
N ASP A 63 -13.30 16.40 -35.52
CA ASP A 63 -12.33 17.45 -35.20
C ASP A 63 -10.99 16.89 -34.69
N LEU A 64 -10.83 15.56 -34.71
CA LEU A 64 -9.60 14.88 -34.33
C LEU A 64 -8.50 15.17 -35.35
N ASP A 65 -7.60 16.10 -35.01
CA ASP A 65 -6.44 16.41 -35.83
C ASP A 65 -5.29 15.44 -35.52
N ALA A 66 -4.98 14.55 -36.46
CA ALA A 66 -3.88 13.60 -36.31
C ALA A 66 -2.49 14.29 -36.19
N SER A 67 -2.36 15.56 -36.62
CA SER A 67 -1.10 16.30 -36.51
C SER A 67 -0.76 16.72 -35.09
N ASP A 68 -1.75 16.77 -34.21
CA ASP A 68 -1.62 17.11 -32.79
C ASP A 68 -1.11 15.92 -31.94
N ALA A 69 -1.01 14.71 -32.51
CA ALA A 69 -0.57 13.47 -31.83
C ALA A 69 -1.16 13.30 -30.41
N PRO A 70 -2.50 13.35 -30.26
CA PRO A 70 -3.14 13.21 -28.95
C PRO A 70 -2.85 11.83 -28.35
N ARG A 71 -2.55 11.79 -27.05
CA ARG A 71 -2.23 10.53 -26.36
C ARG A 71 -3.44 9.91 -25.67
N LEU A 72 -4.40 10.70 -25.23
CA LEU A 72 -5.55 10.20 -24.47
C LEU A 72 -6.80 11.01 -24.77
N LEU A 73 -7.89 10.33 -25.10
CA LEU A 73 -9.24 10.89 -25.13
C LEU A 73 -9.96 10.60 -23.82
N ILE A 74 -10.39 11.64 -23.13
CA ILE A 74 -11.22 11.59 -21.93
C ILE A 74 -12.66 11.90 -22.34
N CYS A 75 -13.54 10.91 -22.22
CA CYS A 75 -14.95 11.01 -22.55
C CYS A 75 -15.78 11.20 -21.28
N ASP A 76 -16.31 12.40 -21.08
CA ASP A 76 -17.32 12.73 -20.07
C ASP A 76 -18.70 12.27 -20.56
N GLU A 77 -19.10 11.06 -20.17
CA GLU A 77 -20.40 10.52 -20.56
C GLU A 77 -21.54 11.22 -19.82
N LEU A 78 -22.67 11.40 -20.49
CA LEU A 78 -23.89 11.85 -19.83
C LEU A 78 -25.02 10.93 -20.28
N GLN A 79 -25.60 10.20 -19.32
CA GLN A 79 -26.62 9.21 -19.65
C GLN A 79 -27.77 9.85 -20.45
N GLY A 80 -28.04 9.30 -21.64
CA GLY A 80 -29.08 9.80 -22.55
C GLY A 80 -28.66 10.93 -23.49
N ALA A 81 -27.45 11.49 -23.34
CA ALA A 81 -26.90 12.51 -24.23
C ALA A 81 -25.64 12.02 -24.97
N LEU A 82 -24.68 11.43 -24.25
CA LEU A 82 -23.44 10.91 -24.82
C LEU A 82 -23.11 9.55 -24.21
N ASN A 83 -22.98 8.53 -25.07
CA ASN A 83 -22.65 7.16 -24.67
C ASN A 83 -21.18 6.87 -24.95
N GLY A 84 -20.39 6.66 -23.89
CA GLY A 84 -18.94 6.46 -24.00
C GLY A 84 -18.50 5.21 -24.78
N GLU A 85 -19.26 4.12 -24.72
CA GLU A 85 -18.97 2.90 -25.50
C GLU A 85 -19.09 3.16 -27.01
N SER A 86 -20.05 4.00 -27.41
CA SER A 86 -20.26 4.40 -28.80
C SER A 86 -19.15 5.32 -29.31
N VAL A 87 -18.64 6.21 -28.45
CA VAL A 87 -17.47 7.04 -28.76
C VAL A 87 -16.23 6.16 -28.90
N PHE A 88 -16.00 5.25 -27.95
CA PHE A 88 -14.86 4.33 -27.99
C PHE A 88 -14.87 3.45 -29.24
N ALA A 89 -16.03 2.93 -29.64
CA ALA A 89 -16.15 2.09 -30.83
C ALA A 89 -15.71 2.78 -32.14
N GLN A 90 -15.73 4.13 -32.17
CA GLN A 90 -15.28 4.92 -33.32
C GLN A 90 -13.77 5.17 -33.32
N VAL A 91 -13.12 5.15 -32.15
CA VAL A 91 -11.68 5.44 -32.02
C VAL A 91 -10.82 4.21 -31.69
N LYS A 92 -11.43 3.07 -31.37
CA LYS A 92 -10.72 1.84 -30.93
C LYS A 92 -9.70 1.29 -31.93
N ASP A 93 -9.82 1.63 -33.21
CA ASP A 93 -8.93 1.15 -34.26
C ASP A 93 -7.65 2.01 -34.35
N ASP A 94 -7.61 3.15 -33.67
CA ASP A 94 -6.41 3.94 -33.44
C ASP A 94 -5.65 3.41 -32.23
N SER A 95 -4.59 2.65 -32.48
CA SER A 95 -3.77 2.03 -31.44
C SER A 95 -2.92 3.03 -30.64
N GLN A 96 -2.77 4.27 -31.10
CA GLN A 96 -1.95 5.29 -30.44
C GLN A 96 -2.75 6.19 -29.51
N LEU A 97 -4.08 6.24 -29.70
CA LEU A 97 -4.98 7.03 -28.88
C LEU A 97 -5.53 6.21 -27.71
N GLY A 98 -5.10 6.52 -26.50
CA GLY A 98 -5.74 5.98 -25.30
C GLY A 98 -7.17 6.46 -25.13
N PHE A 99 -7.94 5.73 -24.31
CA PHE A 99 -9.32 6.11 -24.00
C PHE A 99 -9.62 5.95 -22.51
N LEU A 100 -10.12 7.03 -21.90
CA LEU A 100 -10.59 7.07 -20.51
C LEU A 100 -12.05 7.51 -20.49
N LEU A 101 -12.91 6.71 -19.86
CA LEU A 101 -14.33 7.00 -19.71
C LEU A 101 -14.61 7.59 -18.32
N LEU A 102 -15.32 8.73 -18.25
CA LEU A 102 -15.93 9.23 -17.02
C LEU A 102 -17.41 8.84 -17.02
N ALA A 103 -17.78 7.89 -16.16
CA ALA A 103 -19.09 7.22 -16.18
C ALA A 103 -19.99 7.59 -14.99
N ASP A 104 -21.29 7.75 -15.23
CA ASP A 104 -22.29 7.96 -14.15
C ASP A 104 -22.62 6.64 -13.40
N ASP A 105 -22.45 5.50 -14.08
CA ASP A 105 -22.72 4.17 -13.53
C ASP A 105 -21.60 3.20 -13.93
N ILE A 106 -20.98 2.57 -12.92
CA ILE A 106 -19.94 1.56 -13.08
C ILE A 106 -20.32 0.23 -12.40
N ALA A 107 -21.62 -0.08 -12.29
CA ALA A 107 -22.07 -1.38 -11.81
C ALA A 107 -21.34 -2.53 -12.52
N GLY A 108 -21.05 -3.61 -11.79
CA GLY A 108 -20.00 -4.58 -12.14
C GLY A 108 -20.04 -5.13 -13.57
N GLU A 109 -21.22 -5.37 -14.14
CA GLU A 109 -21.35 -5.85 -15.53
C GLU A 109 -20.92 -4.79 -16.55
N ARG A 110 -21.24 -3.52 -16.31
CA ARG A 110 -20.92 -2.40 -17.19
C ARG A 110 -19.44 -2.06 -17.16
N LEU A 111 -18.85 -2.02 -15.97
CA LEU A 111 -17.40 -1.81 -15.81
C LEU A 111 -16.61 -2.92 -16.52
N ALA A 112 -17.01 -4.19 -16.31
CA ALA A 112 -16.37 -5.32 -16.98
C ALA A 112 -16.52 -5.24 -18.51
N SER A 113 -17.69 -4.84 -19.02
CA SER A 113 -17.92 -4.64 -20.45
C SER A 113 -16.96 -3.60 -21.04
N CYS A 114 -16.88 -2.42 -20.42
CA CYS A 114 -16.02 -1.33 -20.87
C CYS A 114 -14.53 -1.73 -20.94
N LEU A 115 -14.04 -2.42 -19.91
CA LEU A 115 -12.65 -2.88 -19.87
C LEU A 115 -12.40 -4.00 -20.90
N ASN A 116 -13.33 -4.93 -21.07
CA ASN A 116 -13.23 -6.01 -22.07
C ASN A 116 -13.27 -5.49 -23.51
N MET A 117 -13.87 -4.31 -23.75
CA MET A 117 -13.81 -3.65 -25.06
C MET A 117 -12.41 -3.10 -25.38
N GLY A 118 -11.53 -2.95 -24.38
CA GLY A 118 -10.19 -2.41 -24.55
C GLY A 118 -10.06 -0.93 -24.14
N MET A 119 -11.02 -0.38 -23.39
CA MET A 119 -10.85 0.94 -22.77
C MET A 119 -9.71 0.87 -21.75
N HIS A 120 -8.90 1.94 -21.69
CA HIS A 120 -7.72 1.95 -20.83
C HIS A 120 -8.10 2.18 -19.37
N GLU A 121 -9.03 3.11 -19.13
CA GLU A 121 -9.54 3.40 -17.79
C GLU A 121 -11.03 3.78 -17.83
N VAL A 122 -11.71 3.49 -16.73
CA VAL A 122 -13.11 3.90 -16.48
C VAL A 122 -13.17 4.47 -15.07
N VAL A 123 -13.64 5.71 -14.93
CA VAL A 123 -13.70 6.46 -13.67
C VAL A 123 -15.16 6.77 -13.36
N ALA A 124 -15.61 6.46 -12.15
CA ALA A 124 -16.97 6.73 -11.72
C ALA A 124 -17.17 8.19 -11.32
N LYS A 125 -18.36 8.74 -11.60
CA LYS A 125 -18.79 10.04 -11.11
C LYS A 125 -19.59 9.88 -9.82
N PRO A 126 -19.40 10.78 -8.83
CA PRO A 126 -18.41 11.85 -8.78
C PRO A 126 -17.00 11.30 -8.48
N PHE A 127 -15.97 11.92 -9.07
CA PHE A 127 -14.57 11.56 -8.86
C PHE A 127 -13.79 12.67 -8.13
N ASP A 128 -12.70 12.27 -7.50
CA ASP A 128 -11.69 13.21 -6.99
C ASP A 128 -10.69 13.60 -8.09
N VAL A 129 -10.20 14.84 -8.06
CA VAL A 129 -9.25 15.35 -9.07
C VAL A 129 -7.92 14.62 -9.01
N LEU A 130 -7.43 14.29 -7.82
CA LEU A 130 -6.17 13.56 -7.66
C LEU A 130 -6.31 12.11 -8.12
N GLU A 131 -7.48 11.49 -7.88
CA GLU A 131 -7.79 10.17 -8.43
C GLU A 131 -7.79 10.20 -9.96
N LEU A 132 -8.52 11.16 -10.56
CA LEU A 132 -8.57 11.30 -12.02
C LEU A 132 -7.16 11.53 -12.60
N HIS A 133 -6.36 12.38 -11.96
CA HIS A 133 -4.97 12.61 -12.35
C HIS A 133 -4.13 11.33 -12.34
N ALA A 134 -4.22 10.52 -11.27
CA ALA A 134 -3.51 9.25 -11.18
C ALA A 134 -3.95 8.24 -12.26
N ARG A 135 -5.25 8.22 -12.59
CA ARG A 135 -5.83 7.38 -13.65
C ARG A 135 -5.33 7.79 -15.04
N ILE A 136 -5.25 9.09 -15.30
CA ILE A 136 -4.70 9.64 -16.56
C ILE A 136 -3.24 9.21 -16.72
N LEU A 137 -2.40 9.39 -15.69
CA LEU A 137 -0.99 8.99 -15.75
C LEU A 137 -0.83 7.49 -15.99
N ARG A 138 -1.66 6.66 -15.35
CA ARG A 138 -1.63 5.21 -15.57
C ARG A 138 -1.98 4.84 -17.01
N ALA A 139 -3.00 5.46 -17.59
CA ALA A 139 -3.39 5.22 -18.99
C ALA A 139 -2.26 5.62 -19.95
N LEU A 140 -1.63 6.79 -19.75
CA LEU A 140 -0.51 7.25 -20.57
C LEU A 140 0.71 6.33 -20.48
N LYS A 141 1.05 5.87 -19.27
CA LYS A 141 2.15 4.92 -19.06
C LYS A 141 1.91 3.59 -19.79
N TYR A 142 0.67 3.14 -19.85
CA TYR A 142 0.30 1.92 -20.57
C TYR A 142 0.56 2.06 -22.08
N LEU A 143 0.21 3.21 -22.66
CA LEU A 143 0.45 3.50 -24.08
C LEU A 143 1.95 3.56 -24.42
N GLU A 144 2.75 4.18 -23.56
CA GLU A 144 4.21 4.23 -23.76
C GLU A 144 4.87 2.84 -23.75
N MET A 145 4.38 1.95 -22.89
CA MET A 145 4.88 0.57 -22.83
C MET A 145 4.49 -0.23 -24.09
N ALA A 146 3.36 0.07 -24.71
CA ALA A 146 2.94 -0.54 -25.97
C ALA A 146 3.73 -0.03 -27.18
N GLU A 147 4.24 1.21 -27.14
CA GLU A 147 5.01 1.85 -28.21
C GLU A 147 6.50 1.45 -28.27
N LYS A 148 7.06 0.85 -27.21
CA LYS A 148 8.46 0.37 -27.21
C LYS A 148 8.53 -1.08 -27.69
N PRO A 149 8.83 -1.35 -28.98
CA PRO A 149 9.19 -2.70 -29.39
C PRO A 149 10.47 -3.10 -28.66
N PHE A 150 10.46 -4.28 -28.05
CA PHE A 150 11.67 -4.93 -27.52
C PHE A 150 12.72 -5.02 -28.64
N SER A 151 13.72 -4.13 -28.65
CA SER A 151 14.90 -4.27 -29.50
C SER A 151 15.76 -5.41 -28.93
N SER A 152 15.93 -6.46 -29.73
CA SER A 152 16.54 -7.74 -29.36
C SER A 152 18.07 -7.71 -29.14
N GLU A 153 18.68 -6.55 -28.86
CA GLU A 153 20.15 -6.43 -28.78
C GLU A 153 20.72 -6.21 -27.36
N ASP A 154 19.91 -5.93 -26.34
CA ASP A 154 20.39 -5.84 -24.95
C ASP A 154 20.06 -7.09 -24.13
N LEU A 155 20.51 -8.25 -24.61
CA LEU A 155 20.60 -9.49 -23.81
C LEU A 155 21.92 -9.50 -23.03
N SER A 156 22.00 -8.68 -21.99
CA SER A 156 22.82 -8.96 -20.82
C SER A 156 21.87 -9.17 -19.65
N PRO A 157 21.79 -10.36 -19.05
CA PRO A 157 20.78 -10.64 -18.04
C PRO A 157 21.04 -9.79 -16.78
N PRO A 158 20.13 -8.89 -16.38
CA PRO A 158 20.07 -8.47 -15.00
C PRO A 158 19.38 -9.61 -14.22
N GLU A 159 20.02 -10.03 -13.14
CA GLU A 159 19.49 -11.07 -12.26
C GLU A 159 18.11 -10.68 -11.73
N GLN A 160 17.13 -11.56 -11.96
CA GLN A 160 15.88 -11.70 -11.22
C GLN A 160 14.99 -10.46 -11.07
N VAL A 161 14.10 -10.22 -12.05
CA VAL A 161 12.74 -9.73 -11.73
C VAL A 161 11.74 -10.39 -12.68
N SER A 162 11.01 -11.37 -12.15
CA SER A 162 9.86 -11.98 -12.81
C SER A 162 8.65 -11.04 -12.61
N GLU A 163 8.39 -10.12 -13.53
CA GLU A 163 7.15 -9.35 -13.53
C GLU A 163 6.34 -9.63 -14.80
N VAL A 164 5.48 -10.64 -14.67
CA VAL A 164 4.26 -10.76 -15.45
C VAL A 164 3.30 -9.70 -14.92
N PHE A 165 3.28 -8.52 -15.53
CA PHE A 165 2.33 -7.44 -15.21
C PHE A 165 0.94 -7.77 -15.76
N GLU A 166 0.27 -8.77 -15.17
CA GLU A 166 -1.18 -8.84 -15.21
C GLU A 166 -1.71 -7.77 -14.25
N LEU A 167 -2.49 -6.82 -14.77
CA LEU A 167 -3.20 -5.78 -14.00
C LEU A 167 -4.24 -6.43 -13.08
N ARG A 168 -3.78 -6.99 -11.96
CA ARG A 168 -4.63 -7.51 -10.90
C ARG A 168 -5.09 -6.34 -10.03
N PRO A 169 -6.33 -6.36 -9.52
CA PRO A 169 -6.86 -5.27 -8.71
C PRO A 169 -5.96 -5.08 -7.48
N SER A 170 -5.24 -3.96 -7.46
CA SER A 170 -4.52 -3.48 -6.30
C SER A 170 -5.37 -2.43 -5.58
N PHE A 171 -5.40 -2.50 -4.25
CA PHE A 171 -6.15 -1.57 -3.41
C PHE A 171 -5.20 -0.97 -2.39
N GLU A 172 -5.19 0.35 -2.27
CA GLU A 172 -4.29 1.10 -1.40
C GLU A 172 -5.06 2.12 -0.56
N GLY A 173 -4.45 2.56 0.53
CA GLY A 173 -5.02 3.58 1.41
C GLY A 173 -4.17 3.84 2.64
N ASP A 174 -4.67 4.70 3.52
CA ASP A 174 -3.99 5.03 4.78
C ASP A 174 -4.58 4.23 5.95
N LEU A 175 -3.70 3.74 6.83
CA LEU A 175 -4.05 2.94 8.01
C LEU A 175 -4.86 3.72 9.05
N GLU A 176 -4.79 5.05 9.01
CA GLU A 176 -5.55 5.94 9.90
C GLU A 176 -7.06 5.89 9.60
N TYR A 177 -7.43 5.60 8.35
CA TYR A 177 -8.84 5.48 7.94
C TYR A 177 -9.35 4.04 8.04
N LEU A 178 -8.49 3.07 7.75
CA LEU A 178 -8.82 1.66 7.83
C LEU A 178 -7.66 0.88 8.44
N GLY A 179 -7.83 0.52 9.71
CA GLY A 179 -6.78 -0.15 10.47
C GLY A 179 -6.44 -1.55 9.95
N LEU A 180 -5.22 -2.01 10.25
CA LEU A 180 -4.78 -3.36 9.94
C LEU A 180 -5.75 -4.48 10.41
N PRO A 181 -6.36 -4.44 11.61
CA PRO A 181 -7.29 -5.49 12.02
C PRO A 181 -8.45 -5.65 11.02
N ASP A 182 -9.05 -4.54 10.60
CA ASP A 182 -10.19 -4.53 9.69
C ASP A 182 -9.79 -4.97 8.28
N LEU A 183 -8.61 -4.56 7.81
CA LEU A 183 -8.03 -5.03 6.54
C LEU A 183 -7.88 -6.54 6.52
N LEU A 184 -7.26 -7.12 7.55
CA LEU A 184 -7.02 -8.56 7.64
C LEU A 184 -8.36 -9.34 7.69
N LEU A 185 -9.34 -8.84 8.45
CA LEU A 185 -10.69 -9.43 8.51
C LEU A 185 -11.42 -9.33 7.16
N ASN A 186 -11.34 -8.18 6.48
CA ASN A 186 -11.96 -7.98 5.18
C ASN A 186 -11.38 -8.92 4.12
N LEU A 187 -10.05 -9.07 4.07
CA LEU A 187 -9.38 -9.99 3.13
C LEU A 187 -9.76 -11.45 3.38
N LYS A 188 -9.92 -11.84 4.67
CA LYS A 188 -10.44 -13.15 5.05
C LYS A 188 -11.89 -13.36 4.60
N GLN A 189 -12.78 -12.41 4.92
CA GLN A 189 -14.20 -12.50 4.60
C GLN A 189 -14.47 -12.58 3.10
N ASN A 190 -13.66 -11.86 2.30
CA ASN A 190 -13.77 -11.86 0.84
C ASN A 190 -12.93 -12.97 0.16
N SER A 191 -12.35 -13.88 0.94
CA SER A 191 -11.51 -14.99 0.44
C SER A 191 -10.43 -14.55 -0.55
N ARG A 192 -9.83 -13.38 -0.33
CA ARG A 192 -8.83 -12.80 -1.25
C ARG A 192 -7.52 -13.59 -1.21
N THR A 193 -6.87 -13.71 -2.36
CA THR A 193 -5.50 -14.24 -2.50
C THR A 193 -4.60 -13.12 -2.96
N GLY A 194 -3.44 -12.94 -2.33
CA GLY A 194 -2.54 -11.84 -2.62
C GLY A 194 -1.66 -11.44 -1.45
N GLU A 195 -0.95 -10.34 -1.60
CA GLU A 195 -0.10 -9.78 -0.55
C GLU A 195 -0.60 -8.40 -0.13
N LEU A 196 -0.79 -8.21 1.17
CA LEU A 196 -1.01 -6.92 1.81
C LEU A 196 0.33 -6.42 2.35
N THR A 197 0.78 -5.28 1.89
CA THR A 197 1.95 -4.56 2.41
C THR A 197 1.47 -3.38 3.24
N ALA A 198 2.05 -3.19 4.42
CA ALA A 198 1.81 -2.07 5.30
C ALA A 198 3.13 -1.36 5.57
N ASN A 199 3.25 -0.15 5.02
CA ASN A 199 4.40 0.73 5.11
C ASN A 199 4.22 1.65 6.31
N VAL A 200 5.04 1.44 7.33
CA VAL A 200 5.02 2.22 8.58
C VAL A 200 6.42 2.73 8.88
N THR A 201 6.55 3.59 9.89
CA THR A 201 7.81 4.27 10.20
C THR A 201 8.97 3.32 10.53
N ASP A 202 8.72 2.20 11.21
CA ASP A 202 9.77 1.21 11.58
C ASP A 202 10.04 0.17 10.47
N GLY A 203 9.42 0.34 9.29
CA GLY A 203 9.61 -0.47 8.09
C GLY A 203 8.39 -1.30 7.70
N ASP A 204 8.52 -2.08 6.63
CA ASP A 204 7.34 -2.66 5.97
C ASP A 204 6.94 -4.01 6.55
N TYR A 205 5.64 -4.19 6.74
CA TYR A 205 5.02 -5.48 7.06
C TYR A 205 4.34 -6.07 5.83
N VAL A 206 4.55 -7.36 5.61
CA VAL A 206 3.96 -8.08 4.47
C VAL A 206 3.14 -9.26 4.99
N PHE A 207 1.87 -9.28 4.61
CA PHE A 207 0.91 -10.32 4.94
C PHE A 207 0.49 -11.03 3.65
N SER A 208 0.79 -12.32 3.55
CA SER A 208 0.44 -13.12 2.39
C SER A 208 -0.83 -13.92 2.68
N PHE A 209 -1.82 -13.83 1.78
CA PHE A 209 -3.11 -14.50 1.87
C PHE A 209 -3.32 -15.50 0.73
N LYS A 210 -3.93 -16.64 1.05
CA LYS A 210 -4.39 -17.65 0.07
C LYS A 210 -5.83 -18.03 0.37
N LYS A 211 -6.75 -17.65 -0.51
CA LYS A 211 -8.21 -17.87 -0.36
C LYS A 211 -8.75 -17.36 0.98
N GLY A 212 -8.28 -16.19 1.44
CA GLY A 212 -8.64 -15.59 2.71
C GLY A 212 -7.91 -16.15 3.93
N GLU A 213 -7.11 -17.23 3.78
CA GLU A 213 -6.26 -17.73 4.85
C GLU A 213 -4.93 -16.99 4.86
N LEU A 214 -4.53 -16.49 6.02
CA LEU A 214 -3.21 -15.91 6.23
C LEU A 214 -2.17 -17.04 6.21
N VAL A 215 -1.22 -17.00 5.29
CA VAL A 215 -0.20 -18.07 5.11
C VAL A 215 1.21 -17.64 5.53
N ARG A 216 1.49 -16.34 5.51
CA ARG A 216 2.78 -15.76 5.88
C ARG A 216 2.59 -14.35 6.43
N VAL A 217 3.40 -14.02 7.45
CA VAL A 217 3.61 -12.65 7.90
C VAL A 217 5.10 -12.42 8.01
N ALA A 218 5.56 -11.33 7.44
CA ALA A 218 6.93 -10.84 7.55
C ALA A 218 6.91 -9.37 7.96
N GLY A 219 7.96 -8.93 8.63
CA GLY A 219 8.13 -7.55 9.04
C GLY A 219 9.59 -7.11 8.93
N PRO A 220 9.88 -5.87 9.33
CA PRO A 220 11.21 -5.30 9.23
C PRO A 220 12.21 -6.07 10.09
N ARG A 221 13.50 -5.97 9.72
CA ARG A 221 14.64 -6.55 10.45
C ARG A 221 14.50 -8.07 10.69
N GLY A 222 13.83 -8.78 9.78
CA GLY A 222 13.71 -10.24 9.82
C GLY A 222 12.61 -10.76 10.76
N LEU A 223 11.70 -9.90 11.23
CA LEU A 223 10.52 -10.32 11.97
C LEU A 223 9.64 -11.24 11.12
N LYS A 224 9.13 -12.32 11.71
CA LYS A 224 8.28 -13.30 11.01
C LYS A 224 7.13 -13.79 11.89
N HIS A 225 6.12 -14.36 11.24
CA HIS A 225 5.00 -15.08 11.86
C HIS A 225 4.23 -14.25 12.89
N ARG A 226 3.82 -14.87 14.00
CA ARG A 226 3.01 -14.27 15.07
C ARG A 226 3.62 -12.97 15.60
N LYS A 227 4.93 -12.93 15.80
CA LYS A 227 5.59 -11.72 16.33
C LYS A 227 5.49 -10.54 15.36
N ALA A 228 5.74 -10.77 14.07
CA ALA A 228 5.58 -9.73 13.05
C ALA A 228 4.13 -9.22 13.02
N MET A 229 3.16 -10.13 13.04
CA MET A 229 1.74 -9.78 13.04
C MET A 229 1.35 -8.92 14.23
N PHE A 230 1.77 -9.32 15.44
CA PHE A 230 1.42 -8.64 16.68
C PHE A 230 2.05 -7.25 16.74
N ARG A 231 3.29 -7.12 16.26
CA ARG A 231 3.96 -5.83 16.17
C ARG A 231 3.29 -4.91 15.15
N ALA A 232 2.97 -5.44 13.96
CA ALA A 232 2.31 -4.68 12.91
C ALA A 232 0.95 -4.12 13.38
N LEU A 233 0.16 -4.92 14.09
CA LEU A 233 -1.16 -4.53 14.57
C LEU A 233 -1.15 -3.39 15.61
N ARG A 234 0.02 -3.06 16.19
CA ARG A 234 0.20 -1.89 17.05
C ARG A 234 0.36 -0.59 16.25
N GLU A 235 0.69 -0.69 14.97
CA GLU A 235 0.89 0.46 14.10
C GLU A 235 -0.47 1.02 13.64
N THR A 236 -0.76 2.25 14.04
CA THR A 236 -2.01 2.95 13.73
C THR A 236 -1.89 3.97 12.60
N VAL A 237 -0.65 4.28 12.19
CA VAL A 237 -0.33 5.28 11.17
C VAL A 237 0.56 4.64 10.11
N GLY A 238 0.26 4.91 8.84
CA GLY A 238 1.02 4.40 7.71
C GLY A 238 0.15 4.22 6.48
N ARG A 239 0.73 3.60 5.45
CA ARG A 239 0.03 3.30 4.19
C ARG A 239 0.01 1.81 3.93
N PHE A 240 -1.10 1.31 3.42
CA PHE A 240 -1.19 -0.07 3.00
C PHE A 240 -1.43 -0.17 1.49
N SER A 241 -1.03 -1.29 0.92
CA SER A 241 -1.31 -1.67 -0.46
C SER A 241 -1.52 -3.18 -0.52
N PHE A 242 -2.63 -3.62 -1.11
CA PHE A 242 -2.89 -5.02 -1.40
C PHE A 242 -2.69 -5.27 -2.88
N GLN A 243 -1.95 -6.32 -3.22
CA GLN A 243 -1.79 -6.80 -4.58
C GLN A 243 -2.41 -8.18 -4.70
N ALA A 244 -3.49 -8.31 -5.47
CA ALA A 244 -4.10 -9.60 -5.74
C ALA A 244 -3.16 -10.51 -6.53
N MET A 245 -3.07 -11.78 -6.16
CA MET A 245 -2.25 -12.78 -6.83
C MET A 245 -3.03 -14.08 -7.04
N ASP A 246 -2.76 -14.83 -8.11
CA ASP A 246 -3.38 -16.14 -8.38
C ASP A 246 -2.87 -17.22 -7.44
N ASP A 247 -1.58 -17.12 -7.11
CA ASP A 247 -0.97 -17.93 -6.09
C ASP A 247 0.08 -17.12 -5.34
N VAL A 248 0.28 -17.48 -4.07
CA VAL A 248 1.33 -16.88 -3.26
C VAL A 248 2.31 -17.98 -2.93
N ASN A 249 3.58 -17.75 -3.28
CA ASN A 249 4.70 -18.67 -3.05
C ASN A 249 5.01 -18.81 -1.55
N ALA A 250 4.12 -19.43 -0.80
CA ALA A 250 4.35 -19.84 0.58
C ALA A 250 4.99 -21.24 0.57
N SER A 251 6.33 -21.29 0.48
CA SER A 251 7.11 -22.54 0.49
C SER A 251 6.80 -23.46 1.69
N LYS A 252 6.22 -22.92 2.77
CA LYS A 252 5.59 -23.68 3.85
C LYS A 252 4.37 -22.87 4.33
N SER A 253 3.16 -23.39 4.13
CA SER A 253 1.97 -22.86 4.79
C SER A 253 2.18 -23.02 6.29
N THR A 254 2.53 -21.92 6.96
CA THR A 254 2.38 -21.89 8.42
C THR A 254 0.89 -21.80 8.62
N LYS A 255 0.26 -22.88 9.11
CA LYS A 255 -1.15 -22.81 9.48
C LYS A 255 -1.23 -21.85 10.66
N PHE A 256 -1.58 -20.60 10.39
CA PHE A 256 -2.02 -19.71 11.43
C PHE A 256 -3.31 -20.31 11.99
N GLU A 257 -3.39 -20.42 13.31
CA GLU A 257 -4.66 -20.74 13.98
C GLU A 257 -5.71 -19.67 13.62
N ASN A 258 -6.97 -19.90 14.01
CA ASN A 258 -8.09 -19.01 13.67
C ASN A 258 -7.69 -17.52 13.71
N LEU A 259 -7.64 -16.88 12.52
CA LEU A 259 -7.20 -15.50 12.35
C LEU A 259 -7.94 -14.54 13.29
N ASP A 260 -9.22 -14.79 13.56
CA ASP A 260 -10.04 -13.92 14.43
C ASP A 260 -9.49 -13.91 15.86
N ASN A 261 -9.10 -15.09 16.36
CA ASN A 261 -8.50 -15.23 17.69
C ASN A 261 -7.12 -14.59 17.73
N LEU A 262 -6.34 -14.73 16.65
CA LEU A 262 -5.01 -14.11 16.57
C LEU A 262 -5.09 -12.59 16.55
N ILE A 263 -6.04 -12.00 15.80
CA ILE A 263 -6.27 -10.56 15.78
C ILE A 263 -6.69 -10.08 17.17
N LEU A 264 -7.63 -10.78 17.83
CA LEU A 264 -8.07 -10.41 19.17
C LEU A 264 -6.91 -10.42 20.18
N GLN A 265 -6.10 -11.49 20.16
CA GLN A 265 -4.91 -11.58 21.01
C GLN A 265 -3.90 -10.48 20.70
N ALA A 266 -3.65 -10.19 19.42
CA ALA A 266 -2.72 -9.16 19.02
C ALA A 266 -3.18 -7.76 19.44
N MET A 267 -4.49 -7.48 19.37
CA MET A 267 -5.06 -6.22 19.87
C MET A 267 -4.90 -6.09 21.38
N GLN A 268 -5.19 -7.15 22.12
CA GLN A 268 -4.92 -7.16 23.56
C GLN A 268 -3.44 -6.93 23.88
N GLU A 269 -2.52 -7.57 23.13
CA GLU A 269 -1.08 -7.35 23.33
C GLU A 269 -0.64 -5.94 22.91
N ALA A 270 -1.27 -5.32 21.91
CA ALA A 270 -0.99 -3.95 21.48
C ALA A 270 -1.35 -2.92 22.57
N ASP A 271 -2.43 -3.16 23.32
CA ASP A 271 -2.85 -2.33 24.45
C ASP A 271 -1.97 -2.58 25.71
N GLU A 272 -1.63 -3.84 25.99
CA GLU A 272 -0.85 -4.20 27.19
C GLU A 272 0.63 -3.85 27.08
N TYR A 273 1.24 -4.02 25.89
CA TYR A 273 2.69 -3.89 25.74
C TYR A 273 3.25 -2.52 26.16
N PRO A 274 2.67 -1.37 25.77
CA PRO A 274 3.15 -0.06 26.18
C PRO A 274 3.27 0.07 27.71
N LEU A 275 2.31 -0.46 28.46
CA LEU A 275 2.28 -0.41 29.93
C LEU A 275 3.46 -1.18 30.58
N TYR A 276 3.91 -2.26 29.95
CA TYR A 276 5.10 -3.00 30.40
C TYR A 276 6.38 -2.34 29.91
N ARG A 277 6.38 -1.82 28.67
CA ARG A 277 7.54 -1.14 28.08
C ARG A 277 7.93 0.11 28.87
N GLU A 278 6.95 0.86 29.39
CA GLU A 278 7.19 2.03 30.25
C GLU A 278 7.90 1.71 31.58
N ARG A 279 7.83 0.45 32.04
CA ARG A 279 8.46 -0.02 33.28
C ARG A 279 9.86 -0.61 33.08
N LEU A 280 10.33 -0.66 31.83
CA LEU A 280 11.65 -1.14 31.46
C LEU A 280 12.55 0.05 31.07
N PRO A 281 13.87 -0.08 31.19
CA PRO A 281 14.82 0.94 30.76
C PRO A 281 14.51 1.51 29.36
N ALA A 282 14.58 2.83 29.21
CA ALA A 282 14.39 3.50 27.93
C ALA A 282 15.55 3.17 26.98
N ASP A 283 15.29 3.04 25.68
CA ASP A 283 16.36 2.94 24.68
C ASP A 283 17.12 4.29 24.60
N PRO A 284 18.47 4.32 24.44
CA PRO A 284 19.40 3.21 24.31
C PRO A 284 20.13 2.83 25.61
N THR A 285 19.42 2.71 26.74
CA THR A 285 20.04 2.36 28.03
C THR A 285 20.54 0.90 28.02
N PRO A 286 21.86 0.68 28.24
CA PRO A 286 22.42 -0.66 28.20
C PRO A 286 22.10 -1.46 29.47
N VAL A 287 21.88 -2.75 29.29
CA VAL A 287 21.64 -3.75 30.33
C VAL A 287 22.66 -4.90 30.24
N THR A 288 22.99 -5.46 31.40
CA THR A 288 23.99 -6.52 31.59
C THR A 288 23.48 -7.59 32.53
N LEU A 289 24.02 -8.81 32.41
CA LEU A 289 23.74 -9.90 33.37
C LEU A 289 24.48 -9.68 34.68
N THR A 290 23.88 -10.12 35.79
CA THR A 290 24.53 -10.22 37.09
C THR A 290 24.98 -11.64 37.38
N ALA A 291 25.82 -11.82 38.40
CA ALA A 291 26.23 -13.14 38.89
C ALA A 291 25.05 -14.02 39.36
N LYS A 292 23.87 -13.44 39.63
CA LYS A 292 22.67 -14.20 40.02
C LYS A 292 22.15 -15.10 38.90
N VAL A 293 22.52 -14.85 37.65
CA VAL A 293 22.07 -15.65 36.51
C VAL A 293 22.42 -17.14 36.66
N GLU A 294 23.54 -17.47 37.31
CA GLU A 294 23.96 -18.86 37.56
C GLU A 294 23.06 -19.60 38.55
N SER A 295 22.34 -18.86 39.40
CA SER A 295 21.46 -19.41 40.44
C SER A 295 20.02 -19.62 39.98
N VAL A 296 19.65 -19.10 38.81
CA VAL A 296 18.29 -19.16 38.27
C VAL A 296 18.20 -20.20 37.15
N LYS A 297 17.22 -21.11 37.24
CA LYS A 297 16.93 -22.04 36.15
C LYS A 297 16.14 -21.31 35.05
N LEU A 298 16.82 -20.94 33.98
CA LEU A 298 16.23 -20.29 32.83
C LEU A 298 15.90 -21.30 31.73
N PRO A 299 14.76 -21.17 31.04
CA PRO A 299 14.44 -21.98 29.87
C PRO A 299 15.32 -21.59 28.68
N ASP A 300 15.58 -22.55 27.78
CA ASP A 300 16.42 -22.36 26.58
C ASP A 300 15.92 -21.27 25.61
N SER A 301 14.65 -20.85 25.73
CA SER A 301 14.03 -19.79 24.90
C SER A 301 13.89 -18.46 25.64
N THR A 302 14.71 -18.22 26.66
CA THR A 302 14.68 -16.98 27.45
C THR A 302 15.08 -15.77 26.62
N VAL A 303 14.52 -14.61 26.96
CA VAL A 303 14.78 -13.35 26.24
C VAL A 303 16.26 -12.92 26.34
N ILE A 304 16.96 -13.35 27.39
CA ILE A 304 18.39 -13.04 27.60
C ILE A 304 19.36 -14.05 27.00
N GLN A 305 18.87 -15.00 26.19
CA GLN A 305 19.73 -15.99 25.54
C GLN A 305 20.95 -15.39 24.83
N PRO A 306 20.84 -14.25 24.09
CA PRO A 306 22.02 -13.63 23.46
C PRO A 306 23.10 -13.17 24.45
N LEU A 307 22.71 -12.79 25.67
CA LEU A 307 23.65 -12.41 26.73
C LEU A 307 24.26 -13.66 27.39
N LEU A 308 23.46 -14.72 27.58
CA LEU A 308 23.91 -15.99 28.15
C LEU A 308 24.95 -16.69 27.27
N GLU A 309 24.75 -16.65 25.95
CA GLU A 309 25.67 -17.22 24.97
C GLU A 309 26.97 -16.41 24.82
N GLY A 310 27.10 -15.28 25.53
CA GLY A 310 28.28 -14.42 25.51
C GLY A 310 28.49 -13.73 24.15
N LEU A 311 27.48 -13.72 23.29
CA LEU A 311 27.54 -13.08 21.98
C LEU A 311 27.68 -11.56 22.10
N ILE A 312 27.19 -10.99 23.21
CA ILE A 312 27.22 -9.55 23.49
C ILE A 312 27.41 -9.36 25.01
N GLN A 313 28.28 -8.42 25.41
CA GLN A 313 28.52 -8.13 26.84
C GLN A 313 27.45 -7.22 27.46
N SER A 314 26.91 -6.28 26.68
CA SER A 314 25.83 -5.37 27.07
C SER A 314 24.96 -5.06 25.86
N THR A 315 23.66 -4.92 26.05
CA THR A 315 22.71 -4.60 24.96
C THR A 315 21.55 -3.77 25.49
N THR A 316 20.58 -3.38 24.67
CA THR A 316 19.38 -2.67 25.13
C THR A 316 18.18 -3.62 25.27
N VAL A 317 17.20 -3.20 26.06
CA VAL A 317 15.93 -3.92 26.23
C VAL A 317 15.26 -4.18 24.87
N ASP A 318 15.24 -3.20 23.98
CA ASP A 318 14.55 -3.33 22.69
C ASP A 318 15.25 -4.31 21.74
N ILE A 319 16.59 -4.41 21.80
CA ILE A 319 17.35 -5.43 21.06
C ILE A 319 17.01 -6.83 21.58
N LEU A 320 16.94 -7.02 22.90
CA LEU A 320 16.56 -8.30 23.50
C LEU A 320 15.13 -8.69 23.15
N ILE A 321 14.20 -7.73 23.28
CA ILE A 321 12.81 -7.92 22.88
C ILE A 321 12.75 -8.30 21.41
N HIS A 322 13.48 -7.62 20.52
CA HIS A 322 13.50 -7.92 19.08
C HIS A 322 14.09 -9.30 18.76
N ALA A 323 15.20 -9.68 19.38
CA ALA A 323 15.86 -10.97 19.15
C ALA A 323 15.08 -12.17 19.72
N SER A 324 14.23 -11.95 20.73
CA SER A 324 13.46 -13.02 21.36
C SER A 324 12.50 -13.73 20.38
N PRO A 325 12.36 -15.06 20.42
CA PRO A 325 11.33 -15.76 19.65
C PRO A 325 9.90 -15.50 20.16
N LYS A 326 9.75 -14.94 21.36
CA LYS A 326 8.46 -14.63 21.98
C LYS A 326 7.86 -13.35 21.38
N THR A 327 6.55 -13.13 21.60
CA THR A 327 5.95 -11.83 21.26
C THR A 327 6.48 -10.74 22.17
N ASP A 328 6.37 -9.49 21.72
CA ASP A 328 6.93 -8.34 22.42
C ASP A 328 6.43 -8.22 23.87
N LEU A 329 5.14 -8.48 24.10
CA LEU A 329 4.56 -8.47 25.45
C LEU A 329 5.17 -9.54 26.35
N HIS A 330 5.25 -10.78 25.87
CA HIS A 330 5.82 -11.88 26.65
C HIS A 330 7.29 -11.64 26.93
N ALA A 331 8.02 -11.10 25.95
CA ALA A 331 9.42 -10.75 26.13
C ALA A 331 9.60 -9.62 27.16
N ALA A 332 8.76 -8.59 27.12
CA ALA A 332 8.79 -7.49 28.08
C ALA A 332 8.42 -7.94 29.50
N LYS A 333 7.40 -8.81 29.65
CA LYS A 333 7.00 -9.41 30.94
C LYS A 333 8.15 -10.19 31.56
N GLU A 334 8.79 -11.07 30.78
CA GLU A 334 9.94 -11.85 31.25
C GLU A 334 11.14 -10.97 31.61
N LEU A 335 11.47 -9.97 30.80
CA LEU A 335 12.55 -9.03 31.14
C LEU A 335 12.26 -8.29 32.44
N LYS A 336 11.01 -7.88 32.67
CA LYS A 336 10.62 -7.22 33.91
C LYS A 336 10.79 -8.15 35.11
N GLU A 337 10.37 -9.40 35.00
CA GLU A 337 10.56 -10.42 36.04
C GLU A 337 12.04 -10.66 36.34
N LEU A 338 12.89 -10.73 35.31
CA LEU A 338 14.34 -10.92 35.47
C LEU A 338 15.01 -9.70 36.10
N MET A 339 14.56 -8.49 35.80
CA MET A 339 15.03 -7.27 36.46
C MET A 339 14.58 -7.19 37.92
N ASP A 340 13.35 -7.59 38.23
CA ASP A 340 12.84 -7.65 39.61
C ASP A 340 13.58 -8.69 40.47
N GLN A 341 14.12 -9.73 39.84
CA GLN A 341 15.00 -10.72 40.46
C GLN A 341 16.49 -10.27 40.50
N GLU A 342 16.80 -9.09 39.95
CA GLU A 342 18.15 -8.54 39.81
C GLU A 342 19.09 -9.46 38.98
N VAL A 343 18.54 -10.27 38.07
CA VAL A 343 19.31 -11.09 37.12
C VAL A 343 19.88 -10.21 35.99
N ILE A 344 19.13 -9.18 35.62
CA ILE A 344 19.51 -8.16 34.65
C ILE A 344 19.48 -6.81 35.34
N VAL A 345 20.51 -6.00 35.13
CA VAL A 345 20.60 -4.63 35.65
C VAL A 345 21.06 -3.68 34.56
N GLU A 346 20.81 -2.39 34.75
CA GLU A 346 21.40 -1.36 33.89
C GLU A 346 22.91 -1.35 34.08
N SER A 347 23.68 -1.19 33.01
CA SER A 347 25.15 -1.27 33.10
C SER A 347 25.77 -0.22 34.03
N GLY A 348 25.05 0.87 34.34
CA GLY A 348 25.45 1.89 35.31
C GLY A 348 25.06 1.60 36.76
N SER A 349 24.17 0.64 37.04
CA SER A 349 23.78 0.25 38.40
C SER A 349 24.53 -0.98 38.93
N ALA A 350 25.21 -1.72 38.05
CA ALA A 350 26.04 -2.88 38.43
C ALA A 350 27.24 -2.53 39.34
N GLU A 351 27.82 -1.33 39.22
CA GLU A 351 28.92 -0.86 40.08
C GLU A 351 28.50 -0.58 41.54
N ALA A 352 27.20 -0.40 41.81
CA ALA A 352 26.71 -0.11 43.17
C ALA A 352 26.37 -1.38 43.99
N ALA A 353 26.32 -2.55 43.34
CA ALA A 353 25.94 -3.82 43.96
C ALA A 353 27.10 -4.83 44.06
N SER A 354 28.34 -4.39 43.77
CA SER A 354 29.57 -5.18 43.87
C SER A 354 30.22 -5.08 45.25
#